data_AF-A0A450XYU5-F1
#
_entry.id   AF-A0A450XYU5-F1
#
_cell.length_a   1.000
_cell.length_b   1.000
_cell.length_c   1.000
_cell.angle_alpha   90.00
_cell.angle_beta   90.00
_cell.angle_gamma   90.00
#
_symmetry.space_group_name_H-M   'P 1'
#
loop_
_entity.id
_entity.type
_entity.pdbx_description
1 polymer ?
#
loop_
_entity_poly.entity_id
_entity_poly.type
_entity_poly.pdbx_seq_one_letter_code
_entity_poly.pdbx_strand_id
1 'polypeptide(L)'
;MFSDVAGLCAAKPGWERFQKELTAIRKAYESPEHINGGDETHPSKRLEQILPKYSKTRHGPLAARRITLAAMERECAHFHGWMERLRGLASVAC
;
A
#
# COMPACT_ATOMS: atom_id res chain seq x y z
N MET A 1 0.24 0.33 0.37
CA MET A 1 -0.94 -0.51 0.02
C MET A 1 -1.52 -0.16 -1.34
N PHE A 2 -1.72 1.12 -1.66
CA PHE A 2 -2.26 1.52 -2.97
C PHE A 2 -1.22 1.61 -4.10
N SER A 3 0.03 1.21 -3.86
CA SER A 3 1.11 1.14 -4.87
C SER A 3 0.84 0.06 -5.94
N ASP A 4 0.02 -0.94 -5.63
CA ASP A 4 -0.53 -1.87 -6.62
C ASP A 4 -1.91 -2.35 -6.14
N VAL A 5 -2.96 -1.85 -6.80
CA VAL A 5 -4.35 -2.19 -6.44
C VAL A 5 -4.67 -3.64 -6.82
N ALA A 6 -4.11 -4.16 -7.92
CA ALA A 6 -4.34 -5.55 -8.32
C ALA A 6 -3.68 -6.51 -7.32
N GLY A 7 -2.43 -6.23 -6.92
CA GLY A 7 -1.71 -6.96 -5.87
C GLY A 7 -2.44 -6.91 -4.52
N LEU A 8 -2.99 -5.76 -4.14
CA LEU A 8 -3.83 -5.61 -2.94
C LEU A 8 -5.07 -6.51 -3.01
N CYS A 9 -5.82 -6.48 -4.11
CA CYS A 9 -7.00 -7.33 -4.28
C CYS A 9 -6.66 -8.83 -4.32
N ALA A 10 -5.49 -9.21 -4.83
CA ALA A 10 -5.01 -10.59 -4.83
C ALA A 10 -4.63 -11.13 -3.43
N ALA A 11 -4.62 -10.28 -2.39
CA ALA A 11 -4.29 -10.71 -1.03
C ALA A 11 -5.36 -11.63 -0.41
N LYS A 12 -6.60 -11.55 -0.88
CA LYS A 12 -7.71 -12.36 -0.37
C LYS A 12 -8.73 -12.65 -1.49
N PRO A 13 -9.12 -13.91 -1.70
CA PRO A 13 -10.18 -14.25 -2.65
C PRO A 13 -11.48 -13.50 -2.34
N GLY A 14 -12.11 -12.97 -3.39
CA GLY A 14 -13.31 -12.16 -3.31
C GLY A 14 -13.04 -10.66 -3.36
N TRP A 15 -11.80 -10.20 -3.19
CA TRP A 15 -11.51 -8.75 -3.18
C TRP A 15 -11.34 -8.14 -4.58
N GLU A 16 -11.15 -8.95 -5.61
CA GLU A 16 -11.13 -8.54 -7.03
C GLU A 16 -12.36 -7.71 -7.43
N ARG A 17 -13.52 -7.98 -6.82
CA ARG A 17 -14.76 -7.21 -7.07
C ARG A 17 -14.67 -5.73 -6.69
N PHE A 18 -13.76 -5.37 -5.77
CA PHE A 18 -13.57 -3.98 -5.31
C PHE A 18 -12.44 -3.26 -6.04
N GLN A 19 -11.77 -3.93 -6.99
CA GLN A 19 -10.60 -3.37 -7.68
C GLN A 19 -10.94 -2.07 -8.41
N LYS A 20 -12.14 -1.97 -9.02
CA LYS A 20 -12.57 -0.75 -9.71
C LYS A 20 -12.66 0.45 -8.76
N GLU A 21 -13.28 0.27 -7.60
CA GLU A 21 -13.43 1.31 -6.59
C GLU A 21 -12.08 1.73 -5.99
N LEU A 22 -11.26 0.76 -5.60
CA LEU A 22 -9.92 1.03 -5.06
C LEU A 22 -8.99 1.70 -6.09
N THR A 23 -9.15 1.37 -7.38
CA THR A 23 -8.44 2.03 -8.48
C THR A 23 -8.90 3.47 -8.64
N ALA A 24 -10.20 3.75 -8.53
CA ALA A 24 -10.72 5.12 -8.56
C ALA A 24 -10.13 5.96 -7.42
N ILE A 25 -10.03 5.40 -6.21
CA ILE A 25 -9.35 6.05 -5.09
C ILE A 25 -7.88 6.30 -5.43
N ARG A 26 -7.12 5.31 -5.90
CA ARG A 26 -5.71 5.50 -6.26
C ARG A 26 -5.51 6.60 -7.31
N LYS A 27 -6.40 6.70 -8.29
CA LYS A 27 -6.36 7.71 -9.36
C LYS A 27 -6.75 9.11 -8.91
N ALA A 28 -7.44 9.26 -7.78
CA ALA A 28 -7.81 10.56 -7.22
C ALA A 28 -6.65 11.28 -6.51
N TYR A 29 -5.49 10.63 -6.42
CA TYR A 29 -4.30 11.16 -5.77
C TYR A 29 -3.09 11.05 -6.69
N GLU A 30 -2.16 11.99 -6.57
CA GLU A 30 -0.93 12.03 -7.36
C GLU A 30 -0.10 10.75 -7.16
N SER A 31 0.15 10.38 -5.91
CA SER A 31 0.87 9.15 -5.55
C SER A 31 0.15 8.37 -4.44
N PRO A 32 0.48 7.09 -4.21
CA PRO A 32 -0.07 6.34 -3.08
C PRO A 32 0.30 6.97 -1.73
N GLU A 33 1.38 7.74 -1.65
CA GLU A 33 1.82 8.44 -0.43
C GLU A 33 0.84 9.54 -0.01
N HIS A 34 0.16 10.14 -0.99
CA HIS A 34 -0.87 11.15 -0.74
C HIS A 34 -2.18 10.56 -0.21
N ILE A 35 -2.35 9.24 -0.26
CA ILE A 35 -3.50 8.53 0.32
C ILE A 35 -3.24 8.30 1.82
N ASN A 36 -2.92 9.38 2.54
CA ASN A 36 -2.54 9.36 3.95
C ASN A 36 -3.25 10.46 4.75
N GLY A 37 -4.51 10.77 4.40
CA GLY A 37 -5.30 11.80 5.08
C GLY A 37 -5.61 11.45 6.55
N GLY A 38 -6.40 12.31 7.22
CA GLY A 38 -6.75 12.17 8.64
C GLY A 38 -7.62 10.96 8.98
N ASP A 39 -8.15 10.92 10.20
CA ASP A 39 -8.79 9.75 10.85
C ASP A 39 -9.64 8.86 9.94
N GLU A 40 -10.50 9.46 9.11
CA GLU A 40 -11.42 8.71 8.23
C GLU A 40 -10.85 8.40 6.83
N THR A 41 -9.73 9.02 6.44
CA THR A 41 -9.21 9.00 5.07
C THR A 41 -7.82 8.40 4.93
N HIS A 42 -7.21 7.97 6.04
CA HIS A 42 -5.97 7.19 6.02
C HIS A 42 -6.18 5.82 5.33
N PRO A 43 -5.13 5.17 4.77
CA PRO A 43 -5.31 4.05 3.86
C PRO A 43 -6.07 2.89 4.50
N SER A 44 -5.75 2.58 5.76
CA SER A 44 -6.32 1.43 6.45
C SER A 44 -7.80 1.59 6.82
N LYS A 45 -8.31 2.82 7.00
CA LYS A 45 -9.75 3.09 7.23
C LYS A 45 -10.52 2.85 5.93
N ARG A 46 -9.99 3.35 4.81
CA ARG A 46 -10.60 3.14 3.48
C ARG A 46 -10.72 1.65 3.17
N LEU A 47 -9.66 0.88 3.45
CA LEU A 47 -9.70 -0.57 3.28
C LEU A 47 -10.70 -1.25 4.22
N GLU A 48 -10.82 -0.79 5.46
CA GLU A 48 -11.83 -1.30 6.41
C GLU A 48 -13.26 -1.03 5.96
N GLN A 49 -13.52 0.15 5.40
CA GLN A 49 -14.84 0.54 4.88
C GLN A 49 -15.23 -0.23 3.61
N ILE A 50 -14.27 -0.49 2.72
CA ILE A 50 -14.53 -1.06 1.38
C ILE A 50 -14.44 -2.59 1.39
N LEU A 51 -13.44 -3.15 2.08
CA LEU A 51 -13.11 -4.56 1.97
C LEU A 51 -13.76 -5.38 3.09
N PRO A 52 -14.58 -6.39 2.76
CA PRO A 52 -15.26 -7.19 3.76
C PRO A 52 -14.25 -7.99 4.59
N LYS A 53 -14.43 -7.94 5.91
CA LYS A 53 -13.58 -8.62 6.92
C LYS A 53 -12.11 -8.19 6.84
N TYR A 54 -11.83 -6.97 6.39
CA TYR A 54 -10.48 -6.42 6.45
C TYR A 54 -9.97 -6.38 7.90
N SER A 55 -8.67 -6.56 8.05
CA SER A 55 -7.96 -6.50 9.31
C SER A 55 -6.52 -6.16 9.00
N LYS A 56 -6.02 -5.08 9.61
CA LYS A 56 -4.68 -4.54 9.33
C LYS A 56 -3.60 -5.58 9.63
N THR A 57 -3.70 -6.24 10.78
CA THR A 57 -2.71 -7.21 11.27
C THR A 57 -2.65 -8.46 10.40
N ARG A 58 -3.80 -8.96 9.93
CA ARG A 58 -3.85 -10.16 9.09
C ARG A 58 -3.55 -9.87 7.62
N HIS A 59 -4.18 -8.85 7.06
CA HIS A 59 -4.18 -8.64 5.61
C HIS A 59 -3.10 -7.67 5.14
N GLY A 60 -2.59 -6.79 6.01
CA GLY A 60 -1.50 -5.88 5.69
C GLY A 60 -0.26 -6.61 5.18
N PRO A 61 0.30 -7.59 5.92
CA PRO A 61 1.46 -8.36 5.46
C PRO A 61 1.20 -9.17 4.18
N LEU A 62 0.00 -9.75 4.04
CA LEU A 62 -0.38 -10.51 2.84
C LEU A 62 -0.45 -9.61 1.60
N ALA A 63 -1.07 -8.44 1.73
CA ALA A 63 -1.13 -7.45 0.66
C ALA A 63 0.27 -6.92 0.34
N ALA A 64 1.08 -6.60 1.35
CA ALA A 64 2.46 -6.14 1.15
C ALA A 64 3.29 -7.13 0.33
N ARG A 65 3.17 -8.43 0.63
CA ARG A 65 3.85 -9.50 -0.12
C ARG A 65 3.40 -9.58 -1.58
N ARG A 66 2.12 -9.33 -1.86
CA ARG A 66 1.58 -9.35 -3.24
C ARG A 66 1.96 -8.09 -4.03
N ILE A 67 1.92 -6.93 -3.40
CA ILE A 67 2.30 -5.64 -3.99
C ILE A 67 3.81 -5.62 -4.28
N THR A 68 4.61 -6.25 -3.42
CA THR A 68 6.09 -6.27 -3.42
C THR A 68 6.74 -4.96 -2.99
N LEU A 69 7.95 -5.07 -2.44
CA LEU A 69 8.76 -3.92 -2.05
C LEU A 69 9.14 -3.06 -3.26
N ALA A 70 9.46 -3.69 -4.39
CA ALA A 70 9.84 -2.99 -5.63
C ALA A 70 8.72 -2.07 -6.14
N ALA A 71 7.46 -2.52 -6.12
CA ALA A 71 6.34 -1.66 -6.51
C ALA A 71 6.12 -0.53 -5.49
N MET A 72 6.31 -0.79 -4.19
CA MET A 72 6.23 0.27 -3.18
C MET A 72 7.29 1.34 -3.41
N GLU A 73 8.55 0.96 -3.63
CA GLU A 73 9.64 1.91 -3.91
C GLU A 73 9.43 2.68 -5.22
N ARG A 74 8.95 2.02 -6.28
CA ARG A 74 8.68 2.70 -7.56
C ARG A 74 7.60 3.77 -7.45
N GLU A 75 6.53 3.50 -6.71
CA GLU A 75 5.35 4.37 -6.66
C GLU A 75 5.39 5.39 -5.51
N CYS A 76 6.25 5.18 -4.51
CA CYS A 76 6.33 5.99 -3.30
C CYS A 76 7.76 6.56 -3.15
N ALA A 77 7.97 7.78 -3.65
CA ALA A 77 9.29 8.40 -3.73
C ALA A 77 9.91 8.69 -2.35
N HIS A 78 9.12 9.13 -1.37
CA HIS A 78 9.62 9.35 -0.02
C HIS A 78 10.00 8.04 0.65
N PHE A 79 9.19 7.00 0.49
CA PHE A 79 9.51 5.66 0.99
C PHE A 79 10.78 5.11 0.34
N HIS A 80 10.94 5.25 -0.98
CA HIS A 80 12.16 4.85 -1.67
C HIS A 80 13.40 5.57 -1.13
N GLY A 81 13.36 6.91 -1.01
CA GLY A 81 14.48 7.66 -0.45
C GLY A 81 14.80 7.28 0.99
N TRP A 82 13.80 6.91 1.80
CA TRP A 82 14.03 6.36 3.14
C TRP A 82 14.72 4.99 3.09
N MET A 83 14.30 4.10 2.18
CA MET A 83 14.92 2.80 1.96
C MET A 83 16.38 2.92 1.50
N GLU A 84 16.69 3.87 0.62
CA GLU A 84 18.06 4.17 0.20
C GLU A 84 18.94 4.60 1.39
N ARG A 85 18.43 5.51 2.24
CA ARG A 85 19.14 5.94 3.46
C ARG A 85 19.40 4.76 4.40
N LEU A 86 18.40 3.91 4.63
CA LEU A 86 18.56 2.71 5.47
C LEU A 86 19.62 1.74 4.92
N ARG A 87 19.60 1.48 3.60
CA ARG A 87 20.61 0.64 2.95
C ARG A 87 22.01 1.25 3.07
N GLY A 88 22.11 2.58 2.97
CA GLY A 88 23.35 3.32 3.18
C GLY A 88 23.92 3.19 4.60
N LEU A 89 23.08 3.07 5.63
CA LEU A 89 23.54 2.82 7.00
C LEU A 89 24.13 1.42 7.18
N ALA A 90 23.55 0.41 6.51
CA ALA A 90 24.05 -0.96 6.55
C ALA A 90 25.44 -1.09 5.89
N SER A 91 25.75 -0.24 4.92
CA SER A 91 27.08 -0.19 4.27
C SER A 91 28.17 0.52 5.08
N VAL A 92 27.83 1.14 6.23
CA VAL A 92 28.79 1.86 7.09
C VAL A 92 29.30 1.00 8.27
N ALA A 93 28.88 -0.27 8.35
CA ALA A 93 29.47 -1.22 9.29
C ALA A 93 30.87 -1.65 8.81
N CYS A 94 31.88 -0.91 9.23
CA CYS A 94 33.30 -1.30 9.22
C CYS A 94 33.65 -2.08 10.50
#